data_AF-A0A2G9LTU5-F1
#
_entry.id   AF-A0A2G9LTU5-F1
#
_cell.length_a   1.000
_cell.length_b   1.000
_cell.length_c   1.000
_cell.angle_alpha   90.00
_cell.angle_beta   90.00
_cell.angle_gamma   90.00
#
_symmetry.space_group_name_H-M   'P 1'
#
loop_
_entity.id
_entity.type
_entity.pdbx_description
1 polymer ?
#
loop_
_entity_poly.entity_id
_entity_poly.type
_entity_poly.pdbx_seq_one_letter_code
_entity_poly.pdbx_strand_id
1 'polypeptide(L)'
;MDHTMEMDELLDFIDRQDKVLDEHYGKGKSMDKDKMILARTVKLTEEVGELCNAVLAHFSFQRRSKLEKCKEDGVEQELADVIITVLLVAKSMDIDVKKALRMKIEKIKQRIY
;
A
#
# COMPACT_ATOMS: atom_id res chain seq x y z
N MET A 1 -17.33 -19.04 5.01
CA MET A 1 -16.23 -19.36 5.93
C MET A 1 -15.41 -18.09 6.04
N ASP A 2 -15.18 -17.59 7.24
CA ASP A 2 -14.24 -16.49 7.44
C ASP A 2 -12.84 -17.05 7.14
N HIS A 3 -12.17 -16.53 6.12
CA HIS A 3 -10.82 -16.92 5.75
C HIS A 3 -9.91 -15.78 6.18
N THR A 4 -9.42 -15.87 7.41
CA THR A 4 -8.38 -14.98 7.92
C THR A 4 -7.13 -15.14 7.06
N MET A 5 -6.66 -14.05 6.47
CA MET A 5 -5.39 -14.03 5.73
C MET A 5 -4.23 -13.95 6.71
N GLU A 6 -3.24 -14.82 6.53
CA GLU A 6 -2.01 -14.79 7.33
C GLU A 6 -0.99 -13.82 6.73
N MET A 7 -0.14 -13.23 7.57
CA MET A 7 0.90 -12.29 7.11
C MET A 7 1.87 -12.92 6.10
N ASP A 8 2.17 -14.21 6.23
CA ASP A 8 3.01 -14.93 5.25
C ASP A 8 2.34 -14.99 3.88
N GLU A 9 1.04 -15.26 3.83
CA GLU A 9 0.28 -15.31 2.57
C GLU A 9 0.28 -13.95 1.87
N LEU A 10 0.11 -12.87 2.64
CA LEU A 10 0.20 -11.50 2.12
C LEU A 10 1.59 -11.20 1.55
N LEU A 11 2.66 -11.54 2.27
CA LEU A 11 4.02 -11.28 1.79
C LEU A 11 4.37 -12.13 0.56
N ASP A 12 3.90 -13.37 0.48
CA ASP A 12 4.02 -14.21 -0.72
C ASP A 12 3.25 -13.63 -1.91
N PHE A 13 2.11 -12.97 -1.68
CA PHE A 13 1.44 -12.19 -2.71
C PHE A 13 2.29 -10.99 -3.17
N ILE A 14 2.87 -10.22 -2.24
CA ILE A 14 3.74 -9.08 -2.57
C ILE A 14 4.96 -9.53 -3.39
N ASP A 15 5.58 -10.65 -3.03
CA ASP A 15 6.70 -11.22 -3.78
C ASP A 15 6.35 -11.62 -5.21
N ARG A 16 5.11 -12.07 -5.44
CA ARG A 16 4.61 -12.36 -6.79
C ARG A 16 4.31 -11.09 -7.57
N GLN A 17 3.68 -10.11 -6.93
CA GLN A 17 3.37 -8.83 -7.57
C GLN A 17 4.62 -8.05 -7.96
N ASP A 18 5.63 -8.04 -7.09
CA ASP A 18 6.93 -7.44 -7.36
C ASP A 18 7.52 -7.96 -8.68
N LYS A 19 7.52 -9.29 -8.88
CA LYS A 19 7.98 -9.93 -10.12
C LYS A 19 7.14 -9.55 -11.33
N VAL A 20 5.82 -9.54 -11.19
CA VAL A 20 4.89 -9.17 -12.29
C VAL A 20 5.14 -7.73 -12.73
N LEU A 21 5.31 -6.81 -11.79
CA LEU A 21 5.58 -5.41 -12.07
C LEU A 21 6.96 -5.24 -12.72
N ASP A 22 7.97 -5.95 -12.22
CA ASP A 22 9.31 -5.93 -12.80
C ASP A 22 9.33 -6.47 -14.23
N GLU A 23 8.56 -7.52 -14.53
CA GLU A 23 8.41 -8.04 -15.90
C GLU A 23 7.62 -7.08 -16.80
N HIS A 24 6.59 -6.41 -16.27
CA HIS A 24 5.74 -5.50 -17.05
C HIS A 24 6.47 -4.20 -17.41
N TYR A 25 7.14 -3.59 -16.44
CA TYR A 25 7.85 -2.33 -16.58
C TYR A 25 9.33 -2.49 -17.00
N GLY A 26 9.91 -3.67 -16.80
CA GLY A 26 11.31 -4.00 -17.12
C GLY A 26 11.55 -4.54 -18.53
N LYS A 27 10.54 -4.57 -19.42
CA LYS A 27 10.66 -4.97 -20.84
C LYS A 27 11.56 -4.02 -21.66
N GLY A 28 12.88 -4.08 -21.43
CA GLY A 28 13.91 -3.58 -22.35
C GLY A 28 15.06 -2.76 -21.74
N LYS A 29 14.98 -2.38 -20.46
CA LYS A 29 16.10 -1.79 -19.71
C LYS A 29 16.04 -2.34 -18.30
N SER A 30 17.17 -2.72 -17.71
CA SER A 30 17.22 -2.88 -16.26
C SER A 30 16.80 -1.53 -15.67
N MET A 31 15.56 -1.44 -15.18
CA MET A 31 15.15 -0.27 -14.46
C MET A 31 16.06 -0.24 -13.23
N ASP A 32 16.81 0.85 -13.12
CA ASP A 32 17.69 1.06 -11.98
C ASP A 32 16.86 0.89 -10.69
N LYS A 33 17.37 0.10 -9.76
CA LYS A 33 16.67 -0.24 -8.51
C LYS A 33 16.23 1.02 -7.78
N ASP A 34 17.06 2.05 -7.80
CA ASP A 34 16.76 3.34 -7.21
C ASP A 34 15.56 4.02 -7.88
N LYS A 35 15.47 3.96 -9.22
CA LYS A 35 14.31 4.49 -9.96
C LYS A 35 13.03 3.73 -9.66
N MET A 36 13.12 2.41 -9.48
CA MET A 36 11.97 1.61 -9.08
C MET A 36 11.45 2.00 -7.69
N ILE A 37 12.36 2.12 -6.72
CA ILE A 37 12.01 2.56 -5.36
C ILE A 37 11.34 3.94 -5.40
N LEU A 38 11.90 4.88 -6.17
CA LEU A 38 11.32 6.21 -6.33
C LEU A 38 9.94 6.17 -7.00
N ALA A 39 9.77 5.38 -8.07
CA ALA A 39 8.48 5.23 -8.74
C ALA A 39 7.41 4.66 -7.81
N ARG A 40 7.73 3.61 -7.05
CA ARG A 40 6.83 3.02 -6.05
C ARG A 40 6.50 3.98 -4.91
N THR A 41 7.47 4.81 -4.50
CA THR A 41 7.25 5.86 -3.49
C THR A 41 6.30 6.95 -4.00
N VAL A 42 6.40 7.33 -5.27
CA VAL A 42 5.44 8.25 -5.89
C VAL A 42 4.06 7.61 -5.98
N LYS A 43 3.98 6.34 -6.40
CA LYS A 43 2.71 5.57 -6.43
C LYS A 43 2.05 5.53 -5.04
N LEU A 44 2.82 5.33 -3.97
CA LEU A 44 2.30 5.40 -2.59
C LEU A 44 1.62 6.74 -2.29
N THR A 45 2.11 7.85 -2.84
CA THR A 45 1.49 9.17 -2.65
C THR A 45 0.13 9.26 -3.35
N GLU A 46 -0.01 8.60 -4.50
CA GLU A 46 -1.29 8.48 -5.22
C GLU A 46 -2.31 7.72 -4.38
N GLU A 47 -1.97 6.52 -3.90
CA GLU A 47 -2.86 5.68 -3.08
C GLU A 47 -3.30 6.38 -1.79
N VAL A 48 -2.38 7.10 -1.15
CA VAL A 48 -2.73 7.90 0.04
C VAL A 48 -3.71 9.02 -0.33
N GLY A 49 -3.57 9.63 -1.51
CA GLY A 49 -4.50 10.62 -2.04
C GLY A 49 -5.89 10.04 -2.28
N GLU A 50 -5.97 8.84 -2.84
CA GLU A 50 -7.22 8.11 -3.09
C GLU A 50 -7.90 7.71 -1.77
N LEU A 51 -7.14 7.19 -0.80
CA LEU A 51 -7.63 6.94 0.55
C LEU A 51 -8.15 8.22 1.23
N CYS A 52 -7.42 9.34 1.11
CA CYS A 52 -7.89 10.63 1.63
C CYS A 52 -9.24 11.03 1.02
N ASN A 53 -9.38 10.84 -0.30
CA ASN A 53 -10.59 11.17 -1.03
C ASN A 53 -11.77 10.28 -0.61
N ALA A 54 -11.56 8.97 -0.46
CA ALA A 54 -12.56 8.02 0.02
C ALA A 54 -12.99 8.32 1.48
N VAL A 55 -12.06 8.70 2.36
CA VAL A 55 -12.38 9.12 3.73
C VAL A 55 -13.24 10.40 3.73
N LEU A 56 -12.91 11.38 2.90
CA LEU A 56 -13.72 12.60 2.75
C LEU A 56 -15.12 12.28 2.21
N ALA A 57 -15.23 11.33 1.29
CA ALA A 57 -16.50 10.86 0.76
C ALA A 57 -17.35 10.19 1.85
N HIS A 58 -16.73 9.33 2.65
CA HIS A 58 -17.38 8.62 3.76
C HIS A 58 -18.02 9.60 4.76
N PHE A 59 -17.35 10.73 5.04
CA PHE A 59 -17.89 11.79 5.91
C PHE A 59 -18.73 12.85 5.18
N SER A 60 -19.04 12.66 3.89
CA SER A 60 -19.80 13.61 3.06
C SER A 60 -19.19 15.02 3.02
N PHE A 61 -17.87 15.14 3.18
CA PHE A 61 -17.15 16.42 3.14
C PHE A 61 -16.69 16.81 1.73
N GLN A 62 -17.03 16.03 0.71
CA GLN A 62 -16.81 16.40 -0.68
C GLN A 62 -17.86 17.39 -1.21
N ARG A 63 -17.53 18.12 -2.29
CA ARG A 63 -18.50 18.97 -2.99
C ARG A 63 -19.67 18.12 -3.50
N ARG A 64 -20.92 18.59 -3.33
CA ARG A 64 -22.14 17.86 -3.75
C ARG A 64 -22.11 17.37 -5.20
N SER A 65 -21.52 18.16 -6.10
CA SER A 65 -21.37 17.80 -7.51
C SER A 65 -20.44 16.60 -7.77
N LYS A 66 -19.58 16.24 -6.81
CA LYS A 66 -18.75 15.01 -6.83
C LYS A 66 -19.49 13.82 -6.22
N LEU A 67 -20.24 14.02 -5.12
CA LEU A 67 -21.02 12.97 -4.46
C LEU A 67 -22.03 12.29 -5.38
N GLU A 68 -22.67 13.04 -6.28
CA GLU A 68 -23.65 12.50 -7.25
C GLU A 68 -23.01 11.66 -8.38
N LYS A 69 -21.67 11.73 -8.56
CA LYS A 69 -20.93 11.04 -9.63
C LYS A 69 -19.99 9.95 -9.11
N CYS A 70 -19.82 9.82 -7.80
CA CYS A 70 -18.88 8.85 -7.23
C CYS A 70 -19.51 7.47 -7.14
N LYS A 71 -19.12 6.60 -8.08
CA LYS A 71 -18.78 5.22 -7.74
C LYS A 71 -17.36 5.26 -7.18
N GLU A 72 -17.17 5.83 -6.00
CA GLU A 72 -15.85 5.77 -5.36
C GLU A 72 -15.73 4.41 -4.69
N ASP A 73 -14.58 3.78 -4.93
CA ASP A 73 -14.20 2.57 -4.23
C ASP A 73 -14.16 2.87 -2.72
N GLY A 74 -14.55 1.87 -1.91
CA GLY A 74 -14.75 2.08 -0.48
C GLY A 74 -13.43 2.39 0.24
N VAL A 75 -13.52 3.05 1.40
CA VAL A 75 -12.35 3.29 2.29
C VAL A 75 -11.54 2.01 2.54
N GLU A 76 -12.21 0.86 2.59
CA GLU A 76 -11.60 -0.46 2.78
C GLU A 76 -10.67 -0.86 1.63
N GLN A 77 -11.06 -0.57 0.39
CA GLN A 77 -10.27 -0.88 -0.80
C GLN A 77 -9.05 0.03 -0.89
N GLU A 78 -9.26 1.34 -0.75
CA GLU A 78 -8.16 2.32 -0.80
C GLU A 78 -7.16 2.12 0.35
N LEU A 79 -7.63 1.68 1.52
CA LEU A 79 -6.76 1.31 2.61
C LEU A 79 -5.90 0.09 2.26
N ALA A 80 -6.48 -0.91 1.59
CA ALA A 80 -5.75 -2.09 1.13
C ALA A 80 -4.70 -1.71 0.07
N ASP A 81 -5.02 -0.81 -0.86
CA ASP A 81 -4.10 -0.36 -1.90
C ASP A 81 -2.89 0.40 -1.32
N VAL A 82 -3.12 1.23 -0.30
CA VAL A 82 -2.03 1.84 0.49
C VAL A 82 -1.15 0.78 1.16
N ILE A 83 -1.74 -0.21 1.82
CA ILE A 83 -0.99 -1.28 2.51
C ILE A 83 -0.13 -2.07 1.52
N ILE A 84 -0.72 -2.50 0.40
CA ILE A 84 -0.03 -3.26 -0.65
C ILE A 84 1.13 -2.44 -1.21
N THR A 85 0.91 -1.16 -1.50
CA THR A 85 1.92 -0.28 -2.09
C THR A 85 3.07 -0.01 -1.11
N VAL A 86 2.79 0.16 0.19
CA VAL A 86 3.83 0.24 1.23
C VAL A 86 4.68 -1.03 1.26
N LEU A 87 4.05 -2.21 1.19
CA LEU A 87 4.77 -3.49 1.20
C LEU A 87 5.62 -3.68 -0.06
N LEU A 88 5.15 -3.22 -1.23
CA LEU A 88 5.94 -3.21 -2.46
C LEU A 88 7.15 -2.28 -2.38
N VAL A 89 7.03 -1.11 -1.73
CA VAL A 89 8.18 -0.24 -1.43
C VAL A 89 9.17 -0.96 -0.50
N ALA A 90 8.68 -1.58 0.58
CA ALA A 90 9.50 -2.32 1.52
C ALA A 90 10.26 -3.48 0.84
N LYS A 91 9.59 -4.20 -0.07
CA LYS A 91 10.20 -5.26 -0.88
C LYS A 91 11.35 -4.73 -1.75
N SER A 92 11.14 -3.61 -2.46
CA SER A 92 12.19 -3.01 -3.30
C SER A 92 13.40 -2.53 -2.51
N MET A 93 13.23 -2.21 -1.23
CA MET A 93 14.28 -1.77 -0.31
C MET A 93 14.91 -2.92 0.50
N ASP A 94 14.55 -4.18 0.22
CA ASP A 94 14.97 -5.37 0.96
C ASP A 94 14.68 -5.30 2.47
N ILE A 95 13.55 -4.70 2.86
CA ILE A 95 13.16 -4.54 4.26
C ILE A 95 12.46 -5.80 4.77
N ASP A 96 12.96 -6.36 5.87
CA ASP A 96 12.23 -7.36 6.68
C ASP A 96 11.08 -6.69 7.44
N VAL A 97 9.90 -6.67 6.81
CA VAL A 97 8.69 -6.04 7.35
C VAL A 97 8.27 -6.65 8.68
N LYS A 98 8.33 -7.98 8.82
CA LYS A 98 7.93 -8.66 10.06
C LYS A 98 8.80 -8.23 11.23
N LYS A 99 10.12 -8.18 11.03
CA LYS A 99 11.06 -7.69 12.04
C LYS A 99 10.84 -6.21 12.34
N ALA A 100 10.68 -5.38 11.32
CA ALA A 100 10.45 -3.94 11.48
C ALA A 100 9.17 -3.65 12.30
N LEU A 101 8.06 -4.31 11.96
CA LEU A 101 6.80 -4.21 12.69
C LEU A 101 6.95 -4.69 14.13
N ARG A 102 7.54 -5.87 14.36
CA ARG A 102 7.78 -6.40 15.71
C ARG A 102 8.56 -5.40 16.57
N MET A 103 9.67 -4.88 16.06
CA MET A 103 10.50 -3.90 16.78
C MET A 103 9.73 -2.62 17.10
N LYS A 104 8.91 -2.13 16.17
CA LYS A 104 8.12 -0.91 16.37
C LYS A 104 7.00 -1.13 17.39
N ILE A 105 6.31 -2.26 17.33
CA ILE A 105 5.24 -2.63 18.27
C ILE A 105 5.79 -2.73 19.69
N GLU A 106 6.92 -3.41 19.90
CA GLU A 106 7.52 -3.52 21.24
C GLU A 106 7.92 -2.16 21.81
N LYS A 107 8.45 -1.25 20.98
CA LYS A 107 8.72 0.13 21.40
C LYS A 107 7.45 0.91 21.76
N ILE A 108 6.34 0.67 21.07
CA ILE A 108 5.06 1.33 21.36
C ILE A 108 4.49 0.81 22.68
N LYS A 109 4.53 -0.50 22.94
CA LYS A 109 4.05 -1.11 24.19
C LYS A 109 4.78 -0.59 25.43
N GLN A 110 6.04 -0.19 25.27
CA GLN A 110 6.85 0.38 26.36
C GLN A 110 6.49 1.85 26.67
N ARG A 111 5.68 2.51 25.83
CA ARG A 111 5.19 3.86 26.11
C ARG A 111 3.99 3.75 27.05
N ILE A 112 4.13 4.32 28.24
CA ILE A 112 3.01 4.55 29.15
C ILE A 112 2.30 5.81 28.67
N TYR A 113 1.03 5.68 28.30
CA TYR A 113 0.11 6.79 27.98
C TYR A 113 -0.82 7.03 29.16
#